data_AF-F4XF09-F1
#
_entry.id   AF-F4XF09-F1
#
_cell.length_a   1.000
_cell.length_b   1.000
_cell.length_c   1.000
_cell.angle_alpha   90.00
_cell.angle_beta   90.00
_cell.angle_gamma   90.00
#
_symmetry.space_group_name_H-M   'P 1'
#
loop_
_entity.id
_entity.type
_entity.pdbx_description
1 polymer ?
#
loop_
_entity_poly.entity_id
_entity_poly.type
_entity_poly.pdbx_seq_one_letter_code
_entity_poly.pdbx_strand_id
1 'polypeptide(L)'
;MASNYTENYGLCQWEETDQVLREEFNQDNAKMDAELNTLAQMVIQQKEVLEKQQESITKLGNCQIYTASYTGDGETKTMSHVFPHKPIVVMIMSMWTGFLSNASDIIACQGKIIPVVGHNGLEITWEANTMSWFYDGSAEVLLNYPDHSYQIVALLDKGR
;
A
#
# COMPACT_ATOMS: atom_id res chain seq x y z
N MET A 1 6.30 10.90 59.74
CA MET A 1 6.79 10.79 58.35
C MET A 1 6.18 9.52 57.78
N ALA A 2 5.91 9.41 56.48
CA ALA A 2 5.42 8.15 55.92
C ALA A 2 6.42 7.02 56.20
N SER A 3 5.92 5.86 56.62
CA SER A 3 6.75 4.72 57.01
C SER A 3 6.86 3.67 55.91
N ASN A 4 6.02 3.77 54.86
CA ASN A 4 5.98 2.82 53.75
C ASN A 4 5.75 3.56 52.41
N TYR A 5 5.89 2.84 51.27
CA TYR A 5 5.75 3.38 49.93
C TYR A 5 5.11 2.39 48.95
N THR A 6 4.47 2.89 47.89
CA THR A 6 3.93 2.07 46.80
C THR A 6 5.04 1.43 45.95
N GLU A 7 4.71 0.34 45.25
CA GLU A 7 5.67 -0.53 44.58
C GLU A 7 6.31 0.09 43.32
N ASN A 8 5.53 0.77 42.49
CA ASN A 8 5.99 1.17 41.15
C ASN A 8 6.71 2.53 41.15
N TYR A 9 6.18 3.50 41.90
CA TYR A 9 6.66 4.90 41.91
C TYR A 9 6.99 5.42 43.31
N GLY A 10 6.91 4.60 44.35
CA GLY A 10 7.35 4.97 45.69
C GLY A 10 6.54 6.12 46.31
N LEU A 11 5.22 6.12 46.14
CA LEU A 11 4.33 7.12 46.72
C LEU A 11 4.10 6.84 48.21
N CYS A 12 4.05 7.89 49.03
CA CYS A 12 3.99 7.79 50.49
C CYS A 12 2.78 6.99 51.01
N GLN A 13 3.01 6.13 51.99
CA GLN A 13 1.99 5.36 52.71
C GLN A 13 2.19 5.51 54.23
N TRP A 14 1.11 5.79 54.97
CA TRP A 14 1.12 5.91 56.44
C TRP A 14 0.44 4.68 57.04
N GLU A 15 1.18 3.91 57.81
CA GLU A 15 0.72 2.68 58.46
C GLU A 15 -0.06 3.00 59.75
N GLU A 16 -0.80 2.03 60.28
CA GLU A 16 -1.58 2.21 61.53
C GLU A 16 -0.72 2.63 62.74
N THR A 17 0.57 2.31 62.71
CA THR A 17 1.54 2.69 63.76
C THR A 17 2.05 4.12 63.64
N ASP A 18 1.75 4.82 62.54
CA ASP A 18 2.17 6.21 62.35
C ASP A 18 1.36 7.18 63.22
N GLN A 19 1.99 8.29 63.62
CA GLN A 19 1.32 9.33 64.43
C GLN A 19 0.11 9.99 63.74
N VAL A 20 0.03 9.91 62.41
CA VAL A 20 -1.05 10.49 61.60
C VAL A 20 -1.48 9.47 60.57
N LEU A 21 -2.71 8.99 60.71
CA LEU A 21 -3.34 8.06 59.78
C LEU A 21 -3.97 8.82 58.60
N ARG A 22 -3.76 8.34 57.37
CA ARG A 22 -4.29 8.97 56.13
C ARG A 22 -4.81 7.93 55.14
N GLU A 23 -5.82 7.17 55.55
CA GLU A 23 -6.37 6.05 54.77
C GLU A 23 -6.84 6.44 53.36
N GLU A 24 -7.58 7.54 53.19
CA GLU A 24 -8.01 8.01 51.86
C GLU A 24 -6.82 8.36 50.96
N PHE A 25 -5.79 9.00 51.51
CA PHE A 25 -4.57 9.35 50.77
C PHE A 25 -3.77 8.11 50.36
N ASN A 26 -3.68 7.11 51.25
CA ASN A 26 -3.06 5.82 50.98
C ASN A 26 -3.76 5.10 49.82
N GLN A 27 -5.11 5.09 49.83
CA GLN A 27 -5.92 4.50 48.76
C GLN A 27 -5.70 5.21 47.42
N ASP A 28 -5.70 6.53 47.41
CA ASP A 28 -5.49 7.31 46.19
C ASP A 28 -4.07 7.12 45.64
N ASN A 29 -3.04 7.08 46.50
CA ASN A 29 -1.68 6.77 46.08
C ASN A 29 -1.55 5.37 45.50
N ALA A 30 -2.18 4.36 46.11
CA ALA A 30 -2.16 3.00 45.58
C ALA A 30 -2.83 2.93 44.20
N LYS A 31 -3.94 3.65 44.00
CA LYS A 31 -4.61 3.75 42.69
C LYS A 31 -3.74 4.46 41.66
N MET A 32 -3.19 5.63 41.99
CA MET A 32 -2.30 6.37 41.08
C MET A 32 -1.07 5.57 40.69
N ASP A 33 -0.46 4.86 41.63
CA ASP A 33 0.72 4.01 41.38
C ASP A 33 0.40 2.90 40.36
N ALA A 34 -0.74 2.22 40.55
CA ALA A 34 -1.20 1.17 39.66
C ALA A 34 -1.58 1.70 38.26
N GLU A 35 -2.27 2.83 38.20
CA GLU A 35 -2.66 3.48 36.94
C GLU A 35 -1.44 3.99 36.16
N LEU A 36 -0.47 4.62 36.84
CA LEU A 36 0.78 5.08 36.22
C LEU A 36 1.60 3.90 35.67
N ASN A 37 1.67 2.79 36.41
CA ASN A 37 2.38 1.61 35.94
C ASN A 37 1.68 1.01 34.72
N THR A 38 0.35 0.92 34.76
CA THR A 38 -0.46 0.47 33.62
C THR A 38 -0.20 1.35 32.40
N LEU A 39 -0.18 2.67 32.56
CA LEU A 39 0.12 3.60 31.47
C LEU A 39 1.54 3.43 30.94
N ALA A 40 2.54 3.25 31.82
CA ALA A 40 3.92 3.00 31.42
C ALA A 40 4.05 1.70 30.61
N GLN A 41 3.39 0.62 31.03
CA GLN A 41 3.33 -0.63 30.28
C GLN A 41 2.66 -0.46 28.91
N MET A 42 1.55 0.28 28.84
CA MET A 42 0.88 0.59 27.56
C MET A 42 1.79 1.38 26.61
N VAL A 43 2.57 2.34 27.12
CA VAL A 43 3.54 3.12 26.33
C VAL A 43 4.65 2.22 25.78
N ILE A 44 5.19 1.32 26.61
CA ILE A 44 6.20 0.33 26.17
C ILE A 44 5.62 -0.56 25.07
N GLN A 45 4.42 -1.10 25.26
CA GLN A 45 3.75 -1.96 24.29
C GLN A 45 3.47 -1.23 22.96
N GLN A 46 3.02 0.03 23.01
CA GLN A 46 2.81 0.83 21.81
C GLN A 46 4.12 1.07 21.05
N LYS A 47 5.22 1.32 21.76
CA LYS A 47 6.54 1.49 21.14
C LYS A 47 6.96 0.23 20.39
N GLU A 48 6.80 -0.96 20.99
CA GLU A 48 7.09 -2.22 20.32
C GLU A 48 6.21 -2.45 19.08
N VAL A 49 4.92 -2.08 19.14
CA VAL A 49 4.00 -2.16 18.00
C VAL A 49 4.45 -1.21 16.88
N LEU A 50 4.85 0.01 17.20
CA LEU A 50 5.34 0.99 16.23
C LEU A 50 6.60 0.52 15.53
N GLU A 51 7.56 -0.05 16.27
CA GLU A 51 8.78 -0.62 15.69
C GLU A 51 8.47 -1.77 14.72
N LYS A 52 7.57 -2.68 15.10
CA LYS A 52 7.10 -3.78 14.22
C LYS A 52 6.34 -3.29 12.98
N GLN A 53 5.53 -2.23 13.14
CA GLN A 53 4.83 -1.60 12.02
C GLN A 53 5.82 -0.97 11.05
N GLN A 54 6.85 -0.28 11.54
CA GLN A 54 7.87 0.33 10.71
C GLN A 54 8.66 -0.70 9.91
N GLU A 55 9.04 -1.83 10.53
CA GLU A 55 9.67 -2.95 9.83
C GLU A 55 8.77 -3.52 8.73
N SER A 56 7.47 -3.66 9.01
CA SER A 56 6.49 -4.16 8.04
C SER A 56 6.31 -3.19 6.87
N ILE A 57 6.22 -1.88 7.14
CA ILE A 57 6.11 -0.82 6.11
C ILE A 57 7.35 -0.78 5.22
N THR A 58 8.53 -1.02 5.78
CA THR A 58 9.81 -1.06 5.06
C THR A 58 9.87 -2.24 4.08
N LYS A 59 9.21 -3.36 4.41
CA LYS A 59 9.08 -4.52 3.51
C LYS A 59 8.09 -4.29 2.36
N LEU A 60 7.19 -3.31 2.47
CA LEU A 60 6.24 -2.99 1.40
C LEU A 60 6.94 -2.15 0.31
N GLY A 61 6.76 -2.55 -0.94
CA GLY A 61 7.20 -1.77 -2.11
C GLY A 61 6.51 -0.40 -2.19
N ASN A 62 7.03 0.46 -3.07
CA ASN A 62 6.49 1.81 -3.31
C ASN A 62 5.41 1.85 -4.41
N CYS A 63 5.06 0.71 -5.01
CA CYS A 63 4.08 0.62 -6.09
C CYS A 63 2.87 -0.22 -5.68
N GLN A 64 1.70 0.12 -6.23
CA GLN A 64 0.50 -0.70 -6.15
C GLN A 64 0.37 -1.55 -7.41
N ILE A 65 0.09 -2.85 -7.27
CA ILE A 65 -0.27 -3.70 -8.41
C ILE A 65 -1.75 -3.46 -8.73
N TYR A 66 -2.05 -3.20 -10.00
CA TYR A 66 -3.40 -3.06 -10.54
C TYR A 66 -3.62 -4.07 -11.65
N THR A 67 -4.80 -4.68 -11.69
CA THR A 67 -5.21 -5.60 -12.74
C THR A 67 -6.57 -5.21 -13.30
N ALA A 68 -6.75 -5.37 -14.60
CA ALA A 68 -8.01 -5.20 -15.30
C ALA A 68 -8.04 -6.08 -16.55
N SER A 69 -9.20 -6.21 -17.17
CA SER A 69 -9.33 -6.90 -18.44
C SER A 69 -10.33 -6.19 -19.35
N TYR A 70 -10.20 -6.43 -20.64
CA TYR A 70 -11.15 -5.98 -21.65
C TYR A 70 -11.22 -6.99 -22.79
N THR A 71 -12.24 -6.85 -23.64
CA THR A 71 -12.42 -7.66 -24.85
C THR A 71 -12.29 -6.75 -26.05
N GLY A 72 -11.53 -7.18 -27.06
CA GLY A 72 -11.37 -6.42 -28.29
C GLY A 72 -12.65 -6.41 -29.14
N ASP A 73 -12.88 -5.28 -29.81
CA ASP A 73 -14.00 -5.07 -30.74
C ASP A 73 -13.58 -5.08 -32.21
N GLY A 74 -12.30 -4.84 -32.50
CA GLY A 74 -11.76 -4.75 -33.86
C GLY A 74 -12.14 -3.49 -34.63
N GLU A 75 -12.89 -2.56 -34.04
CA GLU A 75 -13.45 -1.40 -34.71
C GLU A 75 -12.57 -0.16 -34.58
N THR A 76 -12.01 0.05 -33.38
CA THR A 76 -11.21 1.25 -33.09
C THR A 76 -9.74 1.04 -33.46
N LYS A 77 -9.08 2.14 -33.88
CA LYS A 77 -7.62 2.19 -34.13
C LYS A 77 -6.81 2.76 -32.96
N THR A 78 -7.51 3.35 -32.00
CA THR A 78 -6.95 3.94 -30.78
C THR A 78 -7.67 3.37 -29.59
N MET A 79 -6.90 2.79 -28.67
CA MET A 79 -7.39 2.26 -27.41
C MET A 79 -6.93 3.16 -26.27
N SER A 80 -7.64 3.13 -25.15
CA SER A 80 -7.29 3.90 -23.96
C SER A 80 -7.72 3.19 -22.68
N HIS A 81 -6.93 3.33 -21.63
CA HIS A 81 -7.24 2.81 -20.29
C HIS A 81 -6.88 3.83 -19.21
N VAL A 82 -7.86 4.15 -18.35
CA VAL A 82 -7.70 5.05 -17.21
C VAL A 82 -7.36 4.23 -15.97
N PHE A 83 -6.23 4.55 -15.33
CA PHE A 83 -5.76 3.89 -14.10
C PHE A 83 -6.17 4.68 -12.86
N PRO A 84 -6.36 4.05 -11.70
CA PRO A 84 -6.72 4.77 -10.47
C PRO A 84 -5.61 5.68 -9.95
N HIS A 85 -4.35 5.40 -10.28
CA HIS A 85 -3.17 6.22 -9.98
C HIS A 85 -2.24 6.22 -11.20
N LYS A 86 -1.23 7.10 -11.19
CA LYS A 86 -0.27 7.22 -12.28
C LYS A 86 0.44 5.87 -12.53
N PRO A 87 0.28 5.24 -13.71
CA PRO A 87 1.01 4.02 -14.02
C PRO A 87 2.50 4.34 -14.25
N ILE A 88 3.38 3.43 -13.83
CA ILE A 88 4.82 3.46 -14.07
C ILE A 88 5.21 2.41 -15.13
N VAL A 89 4.63 1.23 -15.01
CA VAL A 89 4.75 0.13 -15.99
C VAL A 89 3.37 -0.43 -16.23
N VAL A 90 3.02 -0.64 -17.50
CA VAL A 90 1.77 -1.29 -17.92
C VAL A 90 2.12 -2.47 -18.81
N MET A 91 1.58 -3.63 -18.49
CA MET A 91 1.64 -4.83 -19.31
C MET A 91 0.24 -5.13 -19.82
N ILE A 92 0.10 -5.36 -21.11
CA ILE A 92 -1.14 -5.85 -21.71
C ILE A 92 -0.83 -7.12 -22.48
N MET A 93 -1.59 -8.17 -22.18
CA MET A 93 -1.37 -9.49 -22.75
C MET A 93 -2.67 -10.12 -23.25
N SER A 94 -2.62 -10.76 -24.40
CA SER A 94 -3.68 -11.63 -24.90
C SER A 94 -3.84 -12.84 -23.98
N MET A 95 -5.08 -13.19 -23.64
CA MET A 95 -5.39 -14.43 -22.90
C MET A 95 -5.61 -15.63 -23.84
N TRP A 96 -5.68 -15.38 -25.15
CA TRP A 96 -5.85 -16.41 -26.17
C TRP A 96 -4.54 -17.06 -26.60
N THR A 97 -3.45 -16.31 -26.50
CA THR A 97 -2.10 -16.73 -26.89
C THR A 97 -1.17 -16.62 -25.70
N GLY A 98 -0.09 -17.41 -25.65
CA GLY A 98 0.89 -17.30 -24.56
C GLY A 98 1.61 -15.94 -24.58
N PHE A 99 2.11 -15.47 -23.43
CA PHE A 99 2.82 -14.20 -23.34
C PHE A 99 4.02 -14.13 -24.33
N LEU A 100 4.06 -13.08 -25.16
CA LEU A 100 5.05 -12.81 -26.21
C LEU A 100 5.03 -13.76 -27.42
N SER A 101 3.97 -14.54 -27.61
CA SER A 101 3.91 -15.53 -28.71
C SER A 101 3.72 -14.94 -30.11
N ASN A 102 3.19 -13.73 -30.24
CA ASN A 102 2.80 -13.13 -31.53
C ASN A 102 3.14 -11.62 -31.64
N ALA A 103 4.05 -11.10 -30.80
CA ALA A 103 4.44 -9.68 -30.75
C ALA A 103 3.28 -8.68 -30.52
N SER A 104 2.08 -9.16 -30.18
CA SER A 104 0.92 -8.33 -29.85
C SER A 104 0.95 -7.84 -28.41
N ASP A 105 1.43 -8.67 -27.49
CA ASP A 105 1.58 -8.30 -26.08
C ASP A 105 2.57 -7.15 -25.91
N ILE A 106 2.23 -6.23 -25.01
CA ILE A 106 3.05 -5.05 -24.77
C ILE A 106 3.48 -4.89 -23.32
N ILE A 107 4.69 -4.35 -23.15
CA ILE A 107 5.14 -3.72 -21.91
C ILE A 107 5.44 -2.26 -22.23
N ALA A 108 4.70 -1.35 -21.64
CA ALA A 108 4.85 0.10 -21.76
C ALA A 108 5.40 0.68 -20.46
N CYS A 109 6.34 1.62 -20.57
CA CYS A 109 6.86 2.38 -19.43
C CYS A 109 6.42 3.84 -19.54
N GLN A 110 5.99 4.41 -18.42
CA GLN A 110 5.51 5.80 -18.36
C GLN A 110 6.50 6.77 -19.01
N GLY A 111 5.98 7.63 -19.89
CA GLY A 111 6.78 8.65 -20.59
C GLY A 111 7.49 8.15 -21.85
N LYS A 112 7.43 6.85 -22.16
CA LYS A 112 7.82 6.32 -23.48
C LYS A 112 6.63 6.43 -24.45
N ILE A 113 6.94 6.75 -25.70
CA ILE A 113 5.96 6.86 -26.80
C ILE A 113 5.84 5.58 -27.64
N ILE A 114 6.64 4.56 -27.30
CA ILE A 114 6.64 3.24 -27.91
C ILE A 114 6.75 2.20 -26.80
N PRO A 115 6.26 0.97 -27.00
CA PRO A 115 6.42 -0.09 -26.02
C PRO A 115 7.91 -0.48 -25.88
N VAL A 116 8.29 -0.92 -24.68
CA VAL A 116 9.61 -1.53 -24.41
C VAL A 116 9.67 -2.95 -24.95
N VAL A 117 8.53 -3.66 -24.87
CA VAL A 117 8.32 -4.98 -25.46
C VAL A 117 7.02 -4.90 -26.23
N GLY A 118 7.01 -5.34 -27.49
CA GLY A 118 5.85 -5.28 -28.37
C GLY A 118 6.24 -4.83 -29.78
N HIS A 119 5.24 -4.39 -30.55
CA HIS A 119 5.44 -3.95 -31.92
C HIS A 119 5.94 -2.50 -32.00
N ASN A 120 7.03 -2.26 -32.75
CA ASN A 120 7.67 -0.93 -32.86
C ASN A 120 6.80 0.15 -33.52
N GLY A 121 5.78 -0.23 -34.30
CA GLY A 121 4.85 0.71 -34.92
C GLY A 121 3.69 1.14 -34.00
N LEU A 122 3.59 0.57 -32.79
CA LEU A 122 2.56 0.95 -31.82
C LEU A 122 2.97 2.26 -31.14
N GLU A 123 2.13 3.27 -31.27
CA GLU A 123 2.34 4.58 -30.65
C GLU A 123 1.62 4.64 -29.30
N ILE A 124 2.30 5.14 -28.28
CA ILE A 124 1.75 5.26 -26.92
C ILE A 124 1.73 6.73 -26.53
N THR A 125 0.62 7.16 -25.94
CA THR A 125 0.44 8.50 -25.36
C THR A 125 -0.01 8.37 -23.92
N TRP A 126 0.41 9.33 -23.09
CA TRP A 126 0.11 9.34 -21.67
C TRP A 126 -0.50 10.68 -21.28
N GLU A 127 -1.61 10.63 -20.56
CA GLU A 127 -2.27 11.80 -19.99
C GLU A 127 -2.59 11.53 -18.52
N ALA A 128 -1.83 12.17 -17.61
CA ALA A 128 -1.93 11.95 -16.17
C ALA A 128 -1.86 10.47 -15.76
N ASN A 129 -3.02 9.87 -15.48
CA ASN A 129 -3.24 8.48 -15.08
C ASN A 129 -3.82 7.61 -16.20
N THR A 130 -3.77 8.07 -17.46
CA THR A 130 -4.35 7.39 -18.61
C THR A 130 -3.26 7.02 -19.60
N MET A 131 -3.30 5.79 -20.09
CA MET A 131 -2.50 5.34 -21.23
C MET A 131 -3.40 5.17 -22.43
N SER A 132 -3.01 5.70 -23.57
CA SER A 132 -3.65 5.42 -24.85
C SER A 132 -2.64 4.89 -25.84
N TRP A 133 -3.05 3.97 -26.70
CA TRP A 133 -2.18 3.39 -27.72
C TRP A 133 -2.88 3.32 -29.06
N PHE A 134 -2.11 3.54 -30.12
CA PHE A 134 -2.60 3.66 -31.49
C PHE A 134 -1.74 2.84 -32.43
N TYR A 135 -2.40 2.21 -33.40
CA TYR A 135 -1.74 1.53 -34.50
C TYR A 135 -2.66 1.45 -35.72
N ASP A 136 -2.18 1.96 -36.86
CA ASP A 136 -2.89 1.87 -38.14
C ASP A 136 -2.46 0.62 -38.92
N GLY A 137 -2.79 -0.55 -38.38
CA GLY A 137 -2.45 -1.84 -38.98
C GLY A 137 -3.42 -2.93 -38.52
N SER A 138 -2.90 -4.08 -38.10
CA SER A 138 -3.74 -5.18 -37.60
C SER A 138 -4.33 -4.89 -36.22
N ALA A 139 -5.60 -5.28 -36.04
CA ALA A 139 -6.28 -5.22 -34.75
C ALA A 139 -5.60 -6.10 -33.68
N GLU A 140 -4.92 -7.17 -34.09
CA GLU A 140 -4.15 -8.04 -33.19
C GLU A 140 -2.98 -7.28 -32.54
N VAL A 141 -2.19 -6.55 -33.33
CA VAL A 141 -1.07 -5.73 -32.81
C VAL A 141 -1.57 -4.58 -31.95
N LEU A 142 -2.74 -4.03 -32.27
CA LEU A 142 -3.41 -3.02 -31.46
C LEU A 142 -3.98 -3.58 -30.14
N LEU A 143 -3.93 -4.89 -29.91
CA LEU A 143 -4.58 -5.57 -28.79
C LEU A 143 -6.11 -5.31 -28.79
N ASN A 144 -6.71 -5.31 -29.98
CA ASN A 144 -8.13 -5.05 -30.16
C ASN A 144 -8.77 -6.09 -31.11
N TYR A 145 -8.27 -7.32 -31.17
CA TYR A 145 -8.85 -8.34 -32.04
C TYR A 145 -10.26 -8.73 -31.51
N PRO A 146 -11.28 -8.86 -32.40
CA PRO A 146 -12.64 -9.12 -31.98
C PRO A 146 -12.74 -10.43 -31.18
N ASP A 147 -13.55 -10.42 -30.12
CA ASP A 147 -13.82 -11.54 -29.22
C ASP A 147 -12.59 -12.08 -28.46
N HIS A 148 -11.45 -11.38 -28.52
CA HIS A 148 -10.25 -11.74 -27.75
C HIS A 148 -10.21 -10.97 -26.44
N SER A 149 -9.94 -11.68 -25.35
CA SER A 149 -9.78 -11.10 -24.02
C SER A 149 -8.32 -10.73 -23.76
N TYR A 150 -8.11 -9.53 -23.25
CA TYR A 150 -6.81 -8.98 -22.90
C TYR A 150 -6.74 -8.68 -21.40
N GLN A 151 -5.62 -9.03 -20.78
CA GLN A 151 -5.34 -8.75 -19.37
C GLN A 151 -4.36 -7.58 -19.27
N ILE A 152 -4.73 -6.59 -18.48
CA ILE A 152 -3.88 -5.48 -18.06
C ILE A 152 -3.32 -5.78 -16.68
N VAL A 153 -2.01 -5.60 -16.52
CA VAL A 153 -1.31 -5.61 -15.23
C VAL A 153 -0.41 -4.38 -15.17
N ALA A 154 -0.60 -3.53 -14.17
CA ALA A 154 0.16 -2.29 -14.04
C ALA A 154 0.77 -2.11 -12.65
N LEU A 155 1.95 -1.49 -12.61
CA LEU A 155 2.56 -0.95 -11.40
C LEU A 155 2.22 0.53 -11.32
N LEU A 156 1.48 0.93 -10.30
CA LEU A 156 1.04 2.29 -10.10
C LEU A 156 1.85 3.00 -9.02
N ASP A 157 2.19 4.26 -9.25
CA ASP A 157 2.81 5.13 -8.27
C ASP A 157 1.80 5.53 -7.20
N LYS A 158 2.08 5.12 -5.95
CA LYS A 158 1.23 5.45 -4.79
C LYS A 158 1.70 6.71 -4.04
N GLY A 159 2.71 7.43 -4.56
CA GLY A 159 3.18 8.70 -4.00
C GLY A 159 3.62 8.60 -2.54
N ARG A 160 4.59 7.72 -2.24
CA ARG A 160 5.28 7.76 -0.94
C ARG A 160 6.18 9.00 -0.84
#